data_AF-A0A0N8TYB6-F1
#
_entry.id   AF-A0A0N8TYB6-F1
#
_cell.length_a   1.000
_cell.length_b   1.000
_cell.length_c   1.000
_cell.angle_alpha   90.00
_cell.angle_beta   90.00
_cell.angle_gamma   90.00
#
_symmetry.space_group_name_H-M   'P 1'
#
loop_
_entity.id
_entity.type
_entity.pdbx_description
1 polymer ?
#
loop_
_entity_poly.entity_id
_entity_poly.type
_entity_poly.pdbx_seq_one_letter_code
_entity_poly.pdbx_strand_id
1 'polypeptide(L)'
;MFETNPDKAFFERANQFINVANENNQDPQVKTGEISASFMYSLARYNAWFASTSFDNAEQMKQKKAEMVAYYVEEYRKLLEGNMEDYITNFDEYRKTQK
;
A
#
# COMPACT_ATOMS: atom_id res chain seq x y z
N MET A 1 2.07 5.42 12.69
CA MET A 1 2.79 6.35 11.80
C MET A 1 3.86 5.57 11.08
N PHE A 2 4.14 5.90 9.82
CA PHE A 2 5.25 5.28 9.11
C PHE A 2 6.56 5.69 9.79
N GLU A 3 7.37 4.73 10.20
CA GLU A 3 8.66 5.02 10.82
C GLU A 3 9.64 5.53 9.76
N THR A 4 10.41 6.56 10.10
CA THR A 4 11.34 7.22 9.16
C THR A 4 12.58 6.38 8.86
N ASN A 5 12.75 5.23 9.53
CA ASN A 5 13.83 4.27 9.26
C ASN A 5 13.33 2.83 9.52
N PRO A 6 12.56 2.24 8.59
CA PRO A 6 11.99 0.91 8.77
C PRO A 6 13.08 -0.17 8.93
N ASP A 7 12.86 -1.09 9.85
CA ASP A 7 13.75 -2.22 10.07
C ASP A 7 13.55 -3.35 9.04
N LYS A 8 14.44 -4.35 9.06
CA LYS A 8 14.34 -5.52 8.16
C LYS A 8 12.99 -6.24 8.30
N ALA A 9 12.46 -6.33 9.51
CA ALA A 9 11.21 -7.03 9.79
C ALA A 9 10.00 -6.32 9.16
N PHE A 10 10.02 -4.99 9.07
CA PHE A 10 9.03 -4.22 8.33
C PHE A 10 8.98 -4.63 6.86
N PHE A 11 10.14 -4.66 6.19
CA PHE A 11 10.22 -5.03 4.77
C PHE A 11 9.82 -6.50 4.55
N GLU A 12 10.20 -7.39 5.46
CA GLU A 12 9.77 -8.80 5.41
C GLU A 12 8.25 -8.93 5.46
N ARG A 13 7.57 -8.19 6.35
CA ARG A 13 6.10 -8.17 6.40
C ARG A 13 5.48 -7.56 5.14
N ALA A 14 6.04 -6.47 4.62
CA ALA A 14 5.56 -5.86 3.37
C ALA A 14 5.65 -6.86 2.20
N ASN A 15 6.76 -7.59 2.10
CA ASN A 15 6.97 -8.62 1.08
C ASN A 15 5.99 -9.79 1.21
N GLN A 16 5.58 -10.17 2.43
CA GLN A 16 4.56 -11.21 2.61
C GLN A 16 3.22 -10.81 1.96
N PHE A 17 2.82 -9.54 2.06
CA PHE A 17 1.61 -9.06 1.37
C PHE A 17 1.76 -9.04 -0.16
N ILE A 18 2.95 -8.68 -0.66
CA ILE A 18 3.26 -8.72 -2.10
C ILE A 18 3.25 -10.16 -2.61
N ASN A 19 3.77 -11.12 -1.84
CA ASN A 19 3.77 -12.53 -2.23
C ASN A 19 2.34 -13.05 -2.44
N VAL A 20 1.40 -12.70 -1.57
CA VAL A 20 -0.02 -13.03 -1.76
C VAL A 20 -0.57 -12.40 -3.05
N ALA A 21 -0.22 -11.14 -3.35
CA ALA A 21 -0.62 -10.52 -4.62
C ALA A 21 -0.01 -11.26 -5.83
N ASN A 22 1.25 -11.67 -5.75
CA ASN A 22 1.96 -12.42 -6.80
C ASN A 22 1.35 -13.81 -7.03
N GLU A 23 0.93 -14.50 -5.97
CA GLU A 23 0.21 -15.78 -6.04
C GLU A 23 -1.13 -15.62 -6.78
N ASN A 24 -1.92 -14.59 -6.43
CA ASN A 24 -3.17 -14.31 -7.15
C ASN A 24 -2.92 -13.91 -8.62
N ASN A 25 -1.80 -13.24 -8.91
CA ASN A 25 -1.41 -12.86 -10.27
C ASN A 25 -0.92 -14.05 -11.12
N GLN A 26 -0.88 -15.28 -10.59
CA GLN A 26 -0.64 -16.48 -11.38
C GLN A 26 -1.89 -16.98 -12.11
N ASP A 27 -3.09 -16.49 -11.74
CA ASP A 27 -4.33 -16.87 -12.42
C ASP A 27 -4.40 -16.22 -13.82
N PRO A 28 -4.38 -17.00 -14.92
CA PRO A 28 -4.42 -16.46 -16.27
C PRO A 28 -5.75 -15.75 -16.62
N GLN A 29 -6.80 -15.91 -15.80
CA GLN A 29 -8.09 -15.25 -15.99
C GLN A 29 -8.14 -13.84 -15.38
N VAL A 30 -7.19 -13.50 -14.49
CA VAL A 30 -7.20 -12.24 -13.75
C VAL A 30 -6.11 -11.33 -14.28
N LYS A 31 -6.46 -10.08 -14.60
CA LYS A 31 -5.46 -9.11 -15.04
C LYS A 31 -4.66 -8.58 -13.85
N THR A 32 -3.38 -8.30 -14.06
CA THR A 32 -2.51 -7.70 -13.03
C THR A 32 -3.08 -6.40 -12.45
N GLY A 33 -3.78 -5.60 -13.27
CA GLY A 33 -4.49 -4.40 -12.80
C GLY A 33 -5.61 -4.69 -11.80
N GLU A 34 -6.30 -5.83 -11.92
CA GLU A 34 -7.36 -6.25 -10.98
C GLU A 34 -6.75 -6.70 -9.64
N ILE A 35 -5.60 -7.35 -9.68
CA ILE A 35 -4.82 -7.68 -8.47
C ILE A 35 -4.36 -6.40 -7.77
N SER A 36 -3.81 -5.44 -8.52
CA SER A 36 -3.40 -4.14 -7.99
C SER A 36 -4.57 -3.40 -7.33
N ALA A 37 -5.73 -3.35 -7.98
CA ALA A 37 -6.94 -2.74 -7.41
C ALA A 37 -7.42 -3.46 -6.13
N SER A 38 -7.39 -4.79 -6.13
CA SER A 38 -7.75 -5.60 -4.96
C SER A 38 -6.80 -5.37 -3.78
N PHE A 39 -5.51 -5.19 -4.06
CA PHE A 39 -4.49 -4.90 -3.06
C PHE A 39 -4.68 -3.51 -2.45
N MET A 40 -4.95 -2.49 -3.29
CA MET A 40 -5.26 -1.13 -2.82
C MET A 40 -6.54 -1.10 -1.97
N TYR A 41 -7.58 -1.84 -2.37
CA TYR A 41 -8.81 -1.96 -1.57
C TYR A 41 -8.56 -2.65 -0.23
N SER A 42 -7.72 -3.69 -0.21
CA SER A 42 -7.35 -4.40 1.02
C SER A 42 -6.62 -3.48 2.01
N LEU A 43 -5.66 -2.68 1.53
CA LEU A 43 -4.96 -1.67 2.32
C LEU A 43 -5.94 -0.65 2.91
N ALA A 44 -6.86 -0.13 2.09
CA ALA A 44 -7.85 0.84 2.53
C ALA A 44 -8.75 0.29 3.66
N ARG A 45 -9.21 -0.96 3.55
CA ARG A 45 -10.03 -1.62 4.59
C ARG A 45 -9.25 -1.82 5.88
N TYR A 46 -7.99 -2.27 5.78
CA TYR A 46 -7.15 -2.48 6.95
C TYR A 46 -6.89 -1.16 7.69
N ASN A 47 -6.52 -0.11 6.95
CA ASN A 47 -6.29 1.21 7.53
C ASN A 47 -7.56 1.80 8.15
N ALA A 48 -8.73 1.60 7.54
CA ALA A 48 -10.00 2.04 8.12
C ALA A 48 -10.32 1.33 9.45
N TRP A 49 -10.06 0.02 9.54
CA TRP A 49 -10.19 -0.72 10.80
C TRP A 49 -9.19 -0.21 11.83
N PHE A 50 -7.91 -0.10 11.49
CA PHE A 50 -6.88 0.37 12.42
C PHE A 50 -7.20 1.78 12.95
N ALA A 51 -7.61 2.69 12.06
CA ALA A 51 -8.07 4.02 12.42
C ALA A 51 -9.22 4.00 13.44
N SER A 52 -10.19 3.09 13.28
CA SER A 52 -11.32 2.99 14.20
C SER A 52 -10.92 2.64 15.64
N THR A 53 -9.76 1.99 15.83
CA THR A 53 -9.25 1.63 17.17
C THR A 53 -8.78 2.83 17.99
N SER A 54 -8.67 4.02 17.38
CA SER A 54 -8.20 5.25 18.03
C SER A 54 -9.33 6.10 18.63
N PHE A 55 -10.57 5.62 18.65
CA PHE A 55 -11.74 6.38 19.12
C PHE A 55 -12.59 5.59 20.10
N ASP A 56 -13.21 6.30 21.05
CA ASP A 56 -14.11 5.70 22.02
C ASP A 56 -15.50 5.43 21.43
N ASN A 57 -15.90 6.20 20.41
CA ASN A 57 -17.21 6.11 19.79
C ASN A 57 -17.24 6.63 18.34
N ALA A 58 -18.35 6.32 17.66
CA ALA A 58 -18.55 6.65 16.25
C ALA A 58 -18.60 8.15 15.95
N GLU A 59 -19.06 8.99 16.90
CA GLU A 59 -19.16 10.44 16.68
C GLU A 59 -17.77 11.10 16.69
N GLN A 60 -16.89 10.71 17.61
CA GLN A 60 -15.47 11.12 17.59
C GLN A 60 -14.79 10.68 16.27
N MET A 61 -14.96 9.43 15.86
CA MET A 61 -14.41 8.92 14.61
C MET A 61 -14.93 9.71 13.40
N LYS A 62 -16.22 10.04 13.38
CA LYS A 62 -16.85 10.82 12.31
C LYS A 62 -16.26 12.23 12.20
N GLN A 63 -16.04 12.90 13.33
CA GLN A 63 -15.41 14.23 13.38
C GLN A 63 -13.96 14.21 12.88
N LYS A 64 -13.24 13.10 13.10
CA LYS A 64 -11.83 12.92 12.69
C LYS A 64 -11.62 12.21 11.36
N LYS A 65 -12.68 11.70 10.72
CA LYS A 65 -12.60 10.93 9.48
C LYS A 65 -11.79 11.62 8.38
N ALA A 66 -12.08 12.89 8.12
CA ALA A 66 -11.42 13.63 7.02
C ALA A 66 -9.92 13.79 7.27
N GLU A 67 -9.53 14.10 8.51
CA GLU A 67 -8.13 14.23 8.93
C GLU A 67 -7.36 12.92 8.75
N MET A 68 -7.95 11.80 9.17
CA MET A 68 -7.32 10.47 9.01
C MET A 68 -7.21 10.04 7.55
N VAL A 69 -8.25 10.26 6.74
CA VAL A 69 -8.20 9.95 5.31
C VAL A 69 -7.09 10.74 4.63
N ALA A 70 -6.98 12.04 4.93
CA ALA A 70 -5.91 12.88 4.40
C ALA A 70 -4.53 12.36 4.81
N TYR A 71 -4.36 11.97 6.08
CA TYR A 71 -3.11 11.36 6.57
C TYR A 71 -2.75 10.09 5.79
N TYR A 72 -3.64 9.11 5.65
CA TYR A 72 -3.32 7.86 4.95
C TYR A 72 -3.03 8.06 3.46
N VAL A 73 -3.77 8.97 2.79
CA VAL A 73 -3.53 9.28 1.38
C VAL A 73 -2.18 9.95 1.18
N GLU A 74 -1.80 10.87 2.07
CA GLU A 74 -0.50 11.54 2.02
C GLU A 74 0.66 10.56 2.23
N GLU A 75 0.54 9.66 3.21
CA GLU A 75 1.58 8.65 3.44
C GLU A 75 1.70 7.68 2.26
N TYR A 76 0.58 7.23 1.69
CA TYR A 76 0.59 6.39 0.49
C TYR A 76 1.19 7.12 -0.71
N ARG A 77 0.89 8.40 -0.90
CA ARG A 77 1.45 9.24 -1.98
C ARG A 77 2.97 9.25 -1.90
N LYS A 78 3.55 9.57 -0.73
CA LYS A 78 5.01 9.61 -0.55
C LYS A 78 5.67 8.27 -0.91
N LEU A 79 5.09 7.16 -0.45
CA LEU A 79 5.60 5.83 -0.75
C LEU A 79 5.52 5.51 -2.25
N LEU A 80 4.39 5.82 -2.88
CA LEU A 80 4.19 5.58 -4.30
C LEU A 80 5.14 6.42 -5.15
N GLU A 81 5.28 7.71 -4.85
CA GLU A 81 6.20 8.62 -5.55
C GLU A 81 7.64 8.14 -5.42
N GLY A 82 8.09 7.73 -4.23
CA GLY A 82 9.44 7.19 -4.04
C GLY A 82 9.71 5.92 -4.85
N ASN A 83 8.73 5.00 -4.92
CA ASN A 83 8.86 3.81 -5.77
C ASN A 83 8.85 4.18 -7.25
N MET A 84 7.97 5.08 -7.68
CA MET A 84 7.90 5.53 -9.08
C MET A 84 9.20 6.19 -9.52
N GLU A 85 9.83 7.00 -8.67
CA GLU A 85 11.12 7.62 -8.94
C GLU A 85 12.23 6.59 -9.14
N ASP A 86 12.23 5.49 -8.36
CA ASP A 86 13.17 4.37 -8.56
C ASP A 86 12.98 3.70 -9.93
N TYR A 87 11.73 3.42 -10.33
CA TYR A 87 11.43 2.85 -11.64
C TYR A 87 11.74 3.81 -12.80
N ILE A 88 11.58 5.12 -12.60
CA ILE A 88 11.94 6.15 -13.59
C ILE A 88 13.46 6.22 -13.73
N THR A 89 14.17 6.30 -12.61
CA THR A 89 15.64 6.40 -12.58
C THR A 89 16.29 5.17 -13.21
N ASN A 90 15.77 3.98 -12.92
CA ASN A 90 16.34 2.71 -13.38
C ASN A 90 15.58 2.11 -14.58
N PHE A 91 14.79 2.92 -15.30
CA PHE A 91 13.86 2.46 -16.32
C PHE A 91 14.52 1.55 -17.36
N ASP A 92 15.61 2.00 -17.97
CA ASP A 92 16.31 1.25 -19.02
C ASP A 92 16.90 -0.06 -18.50
N GLU A 93 17.34 -0.10 -17.23
CA GLU A 93 17.92 -1.29 -16.63
C GLU A 93 16.84 -2.34 -16.31
N TYR A 94 15.75 -1.92 -15.67
CA TYR A 94 14.63 -2.81 -15.34
C TYR A 94 13.89 -3.31 -16.57
N ARG A 95 13.88 -2.55 -17.68
CA ARG A 95 13.27 -2.99 -18.94
C ARG A 95 14.16 -3.92 -19.76
N LYS A 96 15.49 -3.89 -19.61
CA LYS A 96 16.40 -4.85 -20.26
C LYS A 96 16.17 -6.29 -19.79
N THR A 97 15.70 -6.48 -18.55
CA THR A 97 15.50 -7.79 -17.94
C THR A 97 14.10 -8.37 -18.18
N GLN A 98 13.19 -7.63 -18.82
CA GLN A 98 11.84 -8.07 -19.15
C GLN A 98 11.66 -8.12 -20.68
N LYS A 99 11.50 -9.33 -21.23
CA LYS A 99 11.13 -9.57 -22.63
C LYS A 99 9.62 -9.65 -22.79
#